data_AF-A0A382USJ5-F1
#
_entry.id   AF-A0A382USJ5-F1
#
_cell.length_a   1.000
_cell.length_b   1.000
_cell.length_c   1.000
_cell.angle_alpha   90.00
_cell.angle_beta   90.00
_cell.angle_gamma   90.00
#
_symmetry.space_group_name_H-M   'P 1'
#
loop_
_entity.id
_entity.type
_entity.pdbx_description
1 polymer ?
#
loop_
_entity_poly.entity_id
_entity_poly.type
_entity_poly.pdbx_seq_one_letter_code
_entity_poly.pdbx_strand_id
1 'polypeptide(L)'
;MMDNRGKYYYKGNITISQICDWFDGVNLKDARIKLCGVLGDPIINPDCVEICSYLILEKNVKNIEISTNGGMRTAKFWTELAELSKLSNKRLYVHWSIDGVTRNDYRENVNIDKVWENFYTYHDAGGKAIWQYIHFDYNADEIPLAKKKAKELGVELKIRVSWRNTANAAKFKSSEALKIDSSVYETVEKRARLGKYDAANIV
;
A
#
# COMPACT_ATOMS: atom_id res chain seq x y z
N MET A 1 11.10 -22.50 9.46
CA MET A 1 10.48 -22.50 10.80
C MET A 1 9.23 -23.37 10.72
N MET A 2 9.04 -24.31 11.65
CA MET A 2 7.82 -25.13 11.75
C MET A 2 6.79 -24.40 12.63
N ASP A 3 5.51 -24.54 12.31
CA ASP A 3 4.42 -24.07 13.17
C ASP A 3 4.19 -25.03 14.36
N ASN A 4 3.24 -24.69 15.24
CA ASN A 4 2.84 -25.49 16.40
C ASN A 4 2.16 -26.82 16.03
N ARG A 5 1.93 -27.10 14.74
CA ARG A 5 1.38 -28.36 14.20
C ARG A 5 2.44 -29.18 13.47
N GLY A 6 3.71 -28.77 13.57
CA GLY A 6 4.83 -29.44 12.90
C GLY A 6 4.86 -29.23 11.38
N LYS A 7 4.09 -28.29 10.84
CA LYS A 7 4.09 -27.97 9.41
C LYS A 7 5.15 -26.92 9.11
N TYR A 8 5.94 -27.14 8.06
CA TYR A 8 6.90 -26.13 7.60
C TYR A 8 6.18 -24.89 7.07
N TYR A 9 6.67 -23.72 7.44
CA TYR A 9 6.27 -22.47 6.81
C TYR A 9 6.66 -22.48 5.33
N TYR A 10 5.67 -22.39 4.46
CA TYR A 10 5.87 -22.19 3.03
C TYR A 10 5.89 -20.69 2.73
N LYS A 11 6.99 -20.23 2.12
CA LYS A 11 7.15 -18.83 1.72
C LYS A 11 6.44 -18.58 0.39
N GLY A 12 5.14 -18.31 0.45
CA GLY A 12 4.30 -18.01 -0.71
C GLY A 12 3.06 -17.19 -0.34
N ASN A 13 2.10 -17.11 -1.26
CA ASN A 13 0.81 -16.48 -0.98
C ASN A 13 0.04 -17.27 0.08
N ILE A 14 -0.54 -16.55 1.04
CA ILE A 14 -1.46 -17.12 2.01
C ILE A 14 -2.76 -17.44 1.29
N THR A 15 -3.22 -18.69 1.34
CA THR A 15 -4.48 -19.08 0.68
C THR A 15 -5.68 -18.84 1.57
N ILE A 16 -6.87 -18.77 0.97
CA ILE A 16 -8.14 -18.71 1.71
C ILE A 16 -8.28 -19.90 2.66
N SER A 17 -7.93 -21.12 2.22
CA SER A 17 -8.01 -22.31 3.07
C SER A 17 -7.15 -22.20 4.33
N GLN A 18 -5.95 -21.59 4.22
CA GLN A 18 -5.10 -21.33 5.38
C GLN A 18 -5.73 -20.31 6.34
N ILE A 19 -6.29 -19.22 5.81
CA ILE A 19 -6.99 -18.22 6.63
C ILE A 19 -8.18 -18.85 7.36
N CYS A 20 -8.97 -19.68 6.67
CA CYS A 20 -10.09 -20.39 7.27
C CYS A 20 -9.64 -21.33 8.40
N ASP A 21 -8.63 -22.15 8.14
CA ASP A 21 -8.03 -23.07 9.12
C ASP A 21 -7.44 -22.35 10.34
N TRP A 22 -6.69 -21.26 10.12
CA TRP A 22 -6.04 -20.52 11.21
C TRP A 22 -7.04 -19.78 12.11
N PHE A 23 -8.18 -19.34 11.56
CA PHE A 23 -9.15 -18.53 12.29
C PHE A 23 -10.47 -19.24 12.59
N ASP A 24 -10.62 -20.54 12.30
CA ASP A 24 -11.86 -21.30 12.50
C ASP A 24 -12.44 -21.13 13.91
N GLY A 25 -11.62 -21.38 14.94
CA GLY A 25 -12.00 -21.21 16.35
C GLY A 25 -11.77 -19.82 16.95
N VAL A 26 -11.37 -18.82 16.16
CA VAL A 26 -10.99 -17.50 16.65
C VAL A 26 -12.13 -16.50 16.46
N ASN A 27 -12.58 -15.86 17.55
CA ASN A 27 -13.52 -14.76 17.47
C ASN A 27 -12.78 -13.46 17.07
N LEU A 28 -13.09 -12.94 15.89
CA LEU A 28 -12.46 -11.74 15.34
C LEU A 28 -13.42 -10.54 15.23
N LYS A 29 -14.61 -10.59 15.85
CA LYS A 29 -15.64 -9.56 15.68
C LYS A 29 -15.16 -8.13 15.95
N ASP A 30 -14.31 -7.96 16.97
CA ASP A 30 -13.76 -6.65 17.33
C ASP A 30 -12.41 -6.34 16.67
N ALA A 31 -11.86 -7.28 15.90
CA ALA A 31 -10.57 -7.14 15.25
C ALA A 31 -10.62 -6.09 14.13
N ARG A 32 -9.58 -5.25 14.10
CA ARG A 32 -9.27 -4.35 13.00
C ARG A 32 -8.10 -4.95 12.23
N ILE A 33 -8.32 -5.31 10.98
CA ILE A 33 -7.30 -6.00 10.17
C ILE A 33 -6.70 -5.01 9.19
N LYS A 34 -5.37 -4.90 9.20
CA LYS A 34 -4.66 -4.09 8.22
C LYS A 34 -3.83 -4.98 7.30
N LEU A 35 -4.21 -5.00 6.03
CA LEU A 35 -3.48 -5.65 4.96
C LEU A 35 -2.51 -4.61 4.36
N CYS A 36 -1.22 -4.84 4.54
CA CYS A 36 -0.15 -3.98 4.03
C CYS A 36 1.12 -4.81 3.78
N GLY A 37 2.08 -4.24 3.06
CA GLY A 37 3.39 -4.85 2.89
C GLY A 37 4.48 -3.78 2.82
N VAL A 38 5.68 -4.18 3.24
CA VAL A 38 6.90 -3.37 3.11
C VAL A 38 7.56 -3.63 1.76
N LEU A 39 7.74 -4.91 1.43
CA LEU A 39 8.33 -5.39 0.17
C LEU A 39 7.31 -5.91 -0.84
N GLY A 40 6.03 -5.99 -0.45
CA GLY A 40 4.96 -6.52 -1.28
C GLY A 40 3.69 -5.70 -1.14
N ASP A 41 2.67 -6.04 -1.93
CA ASP A 41 1.36 -5.40 -1.91
C ASP A 41 0.29 -6.47 -1.66
N PRO A 42 -0.59 -6.32 -0.64
CA PRO A 42 -1.60 -7.31 -0.31
C PRO A 42 -2.51 -7.67 -1.50
N ILE A 43 -2.75 -6.72 -2.42
CA ILE A 43 -3.61 -6.99 -3.57
C ILE A 43 -2.99 -8.01 -4.53
N ILE A 44 -1.71 -8.38 -4.42
CA ILE A 44 -1.07 -9.35 -5.30
C ILE A 44 -1.44 -10.79 -4.93
N ASN A 45 -1.94 -11.03 -3.72
CA ASN A 45 -2.40 -12.35 -3.31
C ASN A 45 -3.61 -12.78 -4.17
N PRO A 46 -3.56 -13.89 -4.93
CA PRO A 46 -4.66 -14.35 -5.77
C PRO A 46 -5.99 -14.42 -5.02
N ASP A 47 -5.95 -14.84 -3.75
CA ASP A 47 -7.14 -15.05 -2.90
C ASP A 47 -7.53 -13.79 -2.12
N CYS A 48 -7.04 -12.61 -2.49
CA CYS A 48 -7.24 -11.37 -1.71
C CYS A 48 -8.72 -11.04 -1.51
N VAL A 49 -9.56 -11.20 -2.54
CA VAL A 49 -11.00 -10.88 -2.47
C VAL A 49 -11.71 -11.90 -1.59
N GLU A 50 -11.40 -13.19 -1.75
CA GLU A 50 -11.96 -14.30 -0.98
C GLU A 50 -11.59 -14.18 0.49
N ILE A 51 -10.34 -13.86 0.80
CA ILE A 51 -9.86 -13.62 2.17
C ILE A 51 -10.61 -12.44 2.79
N CYS A 52 -10.74 -11.33 2.07
CA CYS A 52 -11.50 -10.18 2.56
C CYS A 52 -12.99 -10.54 2.79
N SER A 53 -13.57 -11.33 1.89
CA SER A 53 -14.98 -11.76 1.96
C SER A 53 -15.22 -12.62 3.19
N TYR A 54 -14.39 -13.63 3.42
CA TYR A 54 -14.43 -14.49 4.61
C TYR A 54 -14.33 -13.66 5.90
N LEU A 55 -13.33 -12.77 5.99
CA LEU A 55 -13.11 -11.96 7.18
C LEU A 55 -14.31 -11.02 7.46
N ILE A 56 -14.86 -10.39 6.43
CA ILE A 56 -15.96 -9.42 6.55
C ILE A 56 -17.32 -10.07 6.80
N LEU A 57 -17.62 -11.15 6.08
CA LEU A 57 -18.96 -11.77 6.02
C LEU A 57 -19.09 -12.92 7.03
N GLU A 58 -18.08 -13.78 7.15
CA GLU A 58 -18.13 -14.94 8.05
C GLU A 58 -17.57 -14.63 9.43
N LYS A 59 -16.38 -14.02 9.50
CA LYS A 59 -15.77 -13.64 10.80
C LYS A 59 -16.26 -12.31 11.35
N ASN A 60 -17.03 -11.57 10.57
CA ASN A 60 -17.64 -10.30 10.94
C ASN A 60 -16.66 -9.32 11.62
N VAL A 61 -15.45 -9.21 11.08
CA VAL A 61 -14.41 -8.35 11.64
C VAL A 61 -14.86 -6.89 11.67
N LYS A 62 -14.37 -6.11 12.63
CA LYS A 62 -14.77 -4.72 12.79
C LYS A 62 -14.51 -3.88 11.55
N ASN A 63 -13.32 -4.04 10.96
CA ASN A 63 -12.97 -3.45 9.66
C ASN A 63 -11.76 -4.13 9.03
N ILE A 64 -11.58 -3.88 7.73
CA ILE A 64 -10.37 -4.20 6.97
C ILE A 64 -9.87 -2.94 6.30
N GLU A 65 -8.58 -2.66 6.50
CA GLU A 65 -7.86 -1.61 5.78
C GLU A 65 -6.87 -2.26 4.81
N ILE A 66 -6.91 -1.89 3.53
CA ILE A 66 -5.94 -2.34 2.53
C ILE A 66 -5.06 -1.14 2.15
N SER A 67 -3.75 -1.25 2.29
CA SER A 67 -2.80 -0.24 1.80
C SER A 67 -2.11 -0.75 0.54
N THR A 68 -2.23 -0.01 -0.55
CA THR A 68 -1.74 -0.43 -1.88
C THR A 68 -1.24 0.78 -2.69
N ASN A 69 -0.30 0.54 -3.62
CA ASN A 69 0.07 1.55 -4.62
C ASN A 69 -0.95 1.63 -5.78
N GLY A 70 -1.88 0.67 -5.89
CA GLY A 70 -2.98 0.66 -6.86
C GLY A 70 -2.57 0.35 -8.31
N GLY A 71 -1.29 0.04 -8.58
CA GLY A 71 -0.78 -0.08 -9.96
C GLY A 71 -1.10 -1.40 -10.67
N MET A 72 -1.66 -2.37 -9.96
CA MET A 72 -1.89 -3.74 -10.45
C MET A 72 -3.38 -4.11 -10.41
N ARG A 73 -3.70 -5.30 -10.91
CA ARG A 73 -5.05 -5.89 -11.00
C ARG A 73 -5.94 -5.30 -12.09
N THR A 74 -7.04 -6.01 -12.33
CA THR A 74 -8.02 -5.73 -13.38
C THR A 74 -9.18 -4.91 -12.82
N ALA A 75 -9.95 -4.28 -13.71
CA ALA A 75 -11.18 -3.59 -13.32
C ALA A 75 -12.15 -4.54 -12.56
N LYS A 76 -12.29 -5.79 -13.01
CA LYS A 76 -13.11 -6.82 -12.34
C LYS A 76 -12.74 -6.98 -10.87
N PHE A 77 -11.44 -7.13 -10.56
CA PHE A 77 -10.96 -7.25 -9.18
C PHE A 77 -11.36 -6.04 -8.33
N TRP A 78 -11.19 -4.83 -8.87
CA TRP A 78 -11.51 -3.60 -8.15
C TRP A 78 -13.01 -3.43 -7.94
N THR A 79 -13.84 -3.80 -8.91
CA THR A 79 -15.30 -3.82 -8.78
C THR A 79 -15.74 -4.80 -7.70
N GLU A 80 -15.25 -6.04 -7.69
CA GLU A 80 -15.60 -7.05 -6.68
C GLU A 80 -15.23 -6.58 -5.26
N LEU A 81 -14.04 -5.99 -5.09
CA LEU A 81 -13.61 -5.44 -3.80
C LEU A 81 -14.45 -4.23 -3.36
N ALA A 82 -14.88 -3.39 -4.31
CA ALA A 82 -15.75 -2.24 -4.06
C ALA A 82 -17.17 -2.68 -3.65
N GLU A 83 -17.71 -3.69 -4.31
CA GLU A 83 -19.00 -4.30 -3.95
C GLU A 83 -18.95 -4.87 -2.53
N LEU A 84 -17.88 -5.59 -2.16
CA LEU A 84 -17.69 -6.08 -0.79
C LEU A 84 -17.60 -4.92 0.22
N SER A 85 -16.89 -3.83 -0.12
CA SER A 85 -16.87 -2.61 0.69
C SER A 85 -18.27 -2.03 0.87
N LYS A 86 -19.05 -1.92 -0.19
CA LYS A 86 -20.43 -1.40 -0.16
C LYS A 86 -21.35 -2.29 0.68
N LEU A 87 -21.36 -3.61 0.42
CA LEU A 87 -22.16 -4.61 1.13
C LEU A 87 -21.86 -4.62 2.64
N SER A 88 -20.61 -4.38 3.02
CA SER A 88 -20.18 -4.37 4.42
C SER A 88 -20.42 -3.04 5.15
N ASN A 89 -21.22 -2.14 4.60
CA ASN A 89 -21.40 -0.77 5.09
C ASN A 89 -20.06 -0.03 5.25
N LYS A 90 -19.19 -0.18 4.24
CA LYS A 90 -17.85 0.44 4.17
C LYS A 90 -16.89 0.03 5.30
N ARG A 91 -17.07 -1.16 5.89
CA ARG A 91 -16.10 -1.74 6.85
C ARG A 91 -14.81 -2.17 6.18
N LEU A 92 -14.83 -2.49 4.88
CA LEU A 92 -13.63 -2.64 4.07
C LEU A 92 -13.32 -1.31 3.36
N TYR A 93 -12.09 -0.81 3.48
CA TYR A 93 -11.65 0.38 2.76
C TYR A 93 -10.20 0.30 2.29
N VAL A 94 -9.91 1.01 1.20
CA VAL A 94 -8.60 1.02 0.55
C VAL A 94 -7.92 2.37 0.76
N HIS A 95 -6.73 2.32 1.33
CA HIS A 95 -5.74 3.38 1.36
C HIS A 95 -4.91 3.34 0.07
N TRP A 96 -5.25 4.23 -0.85
CA TRP A 96 -4.58 4.40 -2.14
C TRP A 96 -3.33 5.26 -1.94
N SER A 97 -2.17 4.63 -2.02
CA SER A 97 -0.88 5.30 -1.86
C SER A 97 -0.44 5.88 -3.19
N ILE A 98 -0.95 7.07 -3.50
CA ILE A 98 -0.70 7.81 -4.73
C ILE A 98 0.04 9.09 -4.34
N ASP A 99 1.34 9.15 -4.60
CA ASP A 99 2.23 10.20 -4.11
C ASP A 99 2.34 11.36 -5.13
N GLY A 100 1.23 11.69 -5.79
CA GLY A 100 1.11 12.73 -6.82
C GLY A 100 -0.23 12.65 -7.56
N VAL A 101 -0.54 13.67 -8.35
CA VAL A 101 -1.71 13.70 -9.24
C VAL A 101 -1.32 13.32 -10.66
N THR A 102 -0.24 13.90 -11.18
CA THR A 102 0.26 13.63 -12.54
C THR A 102 1.54 12.79 -12.55
N ARG A 103 2.20 12.65 -11.39
CA ARG A 103 3.44 11.89 -11.22
C ARG A 103 3.39 11.00 -9.99
N ASN A 104 4.33 10.06 -9.89
CA ASN A 104 4.41 9.14 -8.74
C ASN A 104 5.82 8.57 -8.58
N ASP A 105 6.83 9.44 -8.68
CA ASP A 105 8.22 9.05 -8.95
C ASP A 105 8.84 8.13 -7.88
N TYR A 106 8.38 8.25 -6.63
CA TYR A 106 8.74 7.35 -5.54
C TYR A 106 8.26 5.90 -5.74
N ARG A 107 7.23 5.67 -6.57
CA ARG A 107 6.68 4.35 -6.89
C ARG A 107 7.24 3.87 -8.22
N GLU A 108 8.47 3.39 -8.18
CA GLU A 108 9.15 2.86 -9.36
C GLU A 108 8.33 1.75 -10.04
N ASN A 109 8.28 1.80 -11.38
CA ASN A 109 7.54 0.86 -12.22
C ASN A 109 6.01 0.82 -11.97
N VAL A 110 5.44 1.90 -11.41
CA VAL A 110 3.98 2.05 -11.25
C VAL A 110 3.46 3.09 -12.24
N ASN A 111 2.62 2.65 -13.19
CA ASN A 111 1.98 3.54 -14.15
C ASN A 111 0.83 4.32 -13.46
N ILE A 112 0.97 5.65 -13.37
CA ILE A 112 0.02 6.52 -12.68
C ILE A 112 -1.37 6.55 -13.33
N ASP A 113 -1.47 6.43 -14.65
CA ASP A 113 -2.75 6.37 -15.35
C ASP A 113 -3.51 5.10 -14.97
N LYS A 114 -2.79 3.97 -14.88
CA LYS A 114 -3.37 2.71 -14.41
C LYS A 114 -3.84 2.79 -12.97
N VAL A 115 -3.07 3.46 -12.10
CA VAL A 115 -3.46 3.70 -10.70
C VAL A 115 -4.77 4.49 -10.64
N TRP A 116 -4.90 5.56 -11.44
CA TRP A 116 -6.14 6.33 -11.49
C TRP A 116 -7.31 5.54 -12.06
N GLU A 117 -7.11 4.77 -13.13
CA GLU A 117 -8.15 3.86 -13.68
C GLU A 117 -8.67 2.89 -12.60
N ASN A 118 -7.76 2.27 -11.85
CA ASN A 118 -8.10 1.34 -10.77
C ASN A 118 -8.80 2.05 -9.60
N PHE A 119 -8.31 3.24 -9.21
CA PHE A 119 -8.91 4.07 -8.19
C PHE A 119 -10.37 4.41 -8.56
N TYR A 120 -10.59 4.89 -9.78
CA TYR A 120 -11.93 5.26 -10.26
C TYR A 120 -12.84 4.04 -10.35
N THR A 121 -12.35 2.92 -10.88
CA THR A 121 -13.12 1.67 -10.92
C THR A 121 -13.64 1.27 -9.53
N TYR A 122 -12.77 1.30 -8.52
CA TYR A 122 -13.16 0.99 -7.14
C TYR A 122 -14.09 2.05 -6.55
N HIS A 123 -13.79 3.33 -6.75
CA HIS A 123 -14.58 4.45 -6.22
C HIS A 123 -16.00 4.48 -6.80
N ASP A 124 -16.12 4.38 -8.11
CA ASP A 124 -17.38 4.50 -8.86
C ASP A 124 -18.29 3.29 -8.63
N ALA A 125 -17.72 2.10 -8.41
CA ALA A 125 -18.45 0.91 -7.96
C ALA A 125 -18.94 1.03 -6.49
N GLY A 126 -18.60 2.11 -5.80
CA GLY A 126 -19.01 2.38 -4.43
C GLY A 126 -18.08 1.74 -3.40
N GLY A 127 -16.79 1.67 -3.66
CA GLY A 127 -15.78 1.35 -2.65
C GLY A 127 -15.49 2.54 -1.73
N LYS A 128 -15.09 2.31 -0.46
CA LYS A 128 -14.58 3.38 0.40
C LYS A 128 -13.10 3.60 0.15
N ALA A 129 -12.79 4.63 -0.62
CA ALA A 129 -11.43 5.04 -0.95
C ALA A 129 -10.93 6.10 0.05
N ILE A 130 -9.67 5.99 0.46
CA ILE A 130 -8.92 7.03 1.16
C ILE A 130 -7.64 7.24 0.36
N TRP A 131 -7.39 8.47 -0.08
CA TRP A 131 -6.16 8.81 -0.78
C TRP A 131 -5.07 9.13 0.25
N GLN A 132 -4.01 8.33 0.27
CA GLN A 132 -2.82 8.60 1.06
C GLN A 132 -1.71 9.15 0.16
N TYR A 133 -1.15 10.29 0.56
CA TYR A 133 -0.15 11.03 -0.20
C TYR A 133 1.08 11.27 0.68
N ILE A 134 2.24 10.81 0.28
CA ILE A 134 3.50 11.13 0.94
C ILE A 134 4.10 12.39 0.29
N HIS A 135 4.31 13.41 1.12
CA HIS A 135 4.96 14.64 0.70
C HIS A 135 6.47 14.45 0.59
N PHE A 136 6.96 14.69 -0.62
CA PHE A 136 8.36 14.79 -1.00
C PHE A 136 8.62 16.15 -1.65
N ASP A 137 9.89 16.49 -1.84
CA ASP A 137 10.25 17.78 -2.45
C ASP A 137 9.81 17.85 -3.92
N TYR A 138 9.91 16.74 -4.66
CA TYR A 138 9.62 16.69 -6.11
C TYR A 138 8.12 16.72 -6.46
N ASN A 139 7.23 16.48 -5.48
CA ASN A 139 5.78 16.45 -5.66
C ASN A 139 5.05 17.57 -4.90
N ALA A 140 5.78 18.37 -4.12
CA ALA A 140 5.24 19.40 -3.24
C ALA A 140 4.26 20.37 -3.93
N ASP A 141 4.56 20.70 -5.18
CA ASP A 141 3.79 21.57 -6.08
C ASP A 141 2.41 20.99 -6.44
N GLU A 142 2.22 19.68 -6.34
CA GLU A 142 0.94 19.02 -6.64
C GLU A 142 -0.02 18.94 -5.44
N ILE A 143 0.40 19.30 -4.22
CA ILE A 143 -0.48 19.24 -3.04
C ILE A 143 -1.77 20.06 -3.21
N PRO A 144 -1.74 21.31 -3.73
CA PRO A 144 -2.97 22.06 -4.00
C PRO A 144 -3.89 21.34 -5.00
N LEU A 145 -3.33 20.72 -6.03
CA LEU A 145 -4.06 19.96 -7.03
C LEU A 145 -4.69 18.68 -6.42
N ALA A 146 -3.93 17.96 -5.59
CA ALA A 146 -4.42 16.78 -4.88
C ALA A 146 -5.60 17.13 -3.96
N LYS A 147 -5.50 18.24 -3.21
CA LYS A 147 -6.60 18.73 -2.35
C LYS A 147 -7.85 19.07 -3.16
N LYS A 148 -7.69 19.75 -4.30
CA LYS A 148 -8.80 20.08 -5.21
C LYS A 148 -9.48 18.80 -5.72
N LYS A 149 -8.70 17.87 -6.28
CA LYS A 149 -9.18 16.60 -6.81
C LYS A 149 -9.88 15.74 -5.75
N ALA A 150 -9.31 15.64 -4.55
CA ALA A 150 -9.93 14.89 -3.44
C ALA A 150 -11.28 15.49 -3.01
N LYS A 151 -11.39 16.83 -2.99
CA LYS A 151 -12.66 17.52 -2.71
C LYS A 151 -13.70 17.25 -3.78
N GLU A 152 -13.32 17.31 -5.06
CA GLU A 152 -14.21 17.03 -6.21
C GLU A 152 -14.72 15.58 -6.17
N LEU A 153 -13.88 14.63 -5.77
CA LEU A 153 -14.23 13.22 -5.64
C LEU A 153 -14.95 12.87 -4.33
N GLY A 154 -15.04 13.80 -3.37
CA GLY A 154 -15.59 13.52 -2.05
C GLY A 154 -14.80 12.46 -1.26
N VAL A 155 -13.49 12.35 -1.51
CA VAL A 155 -12.60 11.36 -0.89
C VAL A 155 -11.70 12.00 0.18
N GLU A 156 -11.48 11.30 1.29
CA GLU A 156 -10.54 11.72 2.32
C GLU A 156 -9.10 11.69 1.78
N LEU A 157 -8.40 12.83 1.84
CA LEU A 157 -6.98 12.95 1.52
C LEU A 157 -6.14 13.01 2.80
N LYS A 158 -5.24 12.04 2.96
CA LYS A 158 -4.28 11.94 4.06
C LYS A 158 -2.88 12.25 3.56
N ILE A 159 -2.46 13.50 3.74
CA ILE A 159 -1.07 13.90 3.49
C ILE A 159 -0.21 13.41 4.67
N ARG A 160 0.92 12.79 4.34
CA ARG A 160 1.90 12.23 5.26
C ARG A 160 3.25 12.89 4.99
N VAL A 161 3.95 13.20 6.06
CA VAL A 161 5.33 13.67 6.02
C VAL A 161 6.19 12.61 6.69
N SER A 162 7.37 12.37 6.13
CA SER A 162 8.33 11.42 6.70
C SER A 162 8.70 11.84 8.13
N TRP A 163 8.75 10.86 9.05
CA TRP A 163 9.29 11.08 10.41
C TRP A 163 10.69 11.69 10.38
N ARG A 164 11.52 11.33 9.38
CA ARG A 164 12.86 11.91 9.23
C ARG A 164 12.81 13.42 8.98
N ASN A 165 11.75 13.91 8.35
CA ASN A 165 11.59 15.34 8.07
C ASN A 165 11.07 16.09 9.29
N THR A 166 10.28 15.44 10.15
CA THR A 166 9.62 16.10 11.29
C THR A 166 10.30 15.87 12.65
N ALA A 167 11.16 14.86 12.78
CA ALA A 167 11.83 14.58 14.04
C ALA A 167 13.04 15.51 14.28
N ASN A 168 13.12 16.06 15.49
CA ASN A 168 14.29 16.83 15.97
C ASN A 168 15.55 15.95 16.07
N ALA A 169 15.37 14.65 16.33
CA ALA A 169 16.46 13.67 16.45
C ALA A 169 16.95 13.12 15.09
N ALA A 170 16.33 13.50 13.97
CA ALA A 170 16.76 13.04 12.67
C ALA A 170 18.08 13.72 12.28
N LYS A 171 19.17 12.95 12.24
CA LYS A 171 20.50 13.41 11.81
C LYS A 171 20.56 13.84 10.35
N PHE A 172 19.66 13.34 9.51
CA PHE A 172 19.57 13.65 8.08
C PHE A 172 18.10 13.84 7.67
N LYS A 173 17.79 14.96 7.03
CA LYS A 173 16.48 15.21 6.39
C LYS A 173 16.43 14.50 5.03
N SER A 174 15.23 14.14 4.54
CA SER A 174 15.11 13.48 3.22
C SER A 174 15.62 14.36 2.08
N SER A 175 15.44 15.68 2.21
CA SER A 175 15.95 16.70 1.27
C SER A 175 17.48 16.76 1.22
N GLU A 176 18.15 16.34 2.29
CA GLU A 176 19.61 16.30 2.37
C GLU A 176 20.17 14.99 1.80
N ALA A 177 19.42 13.88 1.88
CA ALA A 177 19.83 12.59 1.33
C ALA A 177 20.04 12.63 -0.19
N LEU A 178 19.22 13.41 -0.92
CA LEU A 178 19.39 13.62 -2.37
C LEU A 178 20.69 14.35 -2.74
N LYS A 179 21.28 15.11 -1.81
CA LYS A 179 22.58 15.77 -2.02
C LYS A 179 23.76 14.83 -1.75
N ILE A 180 23.54 13.74 -1.01
CA ILE A 180 24.60 12.80 -0.60
C ILE A 180 24.88 11.78 -1.70
N ASP A 181 23.87 11.38 -2.48
CA ASP A 181 24.07 10.49 -3.63
C ASP A 181 23.50 11.12 -4.91
N SER A 182 24.35 11.88 -5.59
CA SER A 182 24.05 12.48 -6.89
C SER A 182 24.30 11.52 -8.06
N SER A 183 24.63 10.25 -7.80
CA SER A 183 25.00 9.32 -8.86
C SER A 183 23.77 8.75 -9.57
N VAL A 184 23.81 8.72 -10.89
CA VAL A 184 22.73 8.15 -11.71
C VAL A 184 22.63 6.64 -11.48
N TYR A 185 21.41 6.10 -11.54
CA TYR A 185 21.08 4.69 -11.25
C TYR A 185 22.07 3.69 -11.91
N GLU A 186 22.38 3.90 -13.19
CA GLU A 186 23.30 3.06 -13.97
C GLU A 186 24.71 2.99 -13.35
N THR A 187 25.16 4.08 -12.73
CA THR A 187 26.46 4.15 -12.06
C THR A 187 26.43 3.39 -10.73
N VAL A 188 25.35 3.54 -9.95
CA VAL A 188 25.13 2.80 -8.69
C VAL A 188 25.06 1.29 -8.97
N GLU A 189 24.29 0.89 -9.99
CA GLU A 189 24.13 -0.51 -10.38
C GLU A 189 25.45 -1.12 -10.83
N LYS A 190 26.22 -0.40 -11.68
CA LYS A 190 27.54 -0.87 -12.15
C LYS A 190 28.53 -1.02 -10.99
N ARG A 191 28.53 -0.11 -10.02
CA ARG A 191 29.38 -0.21 -8.81
C ARG A 191 29.00 -1.42 -7.96
N ALA A 192 27.71 -1.62 -7.72
CA ALA A 192 27.21 -2.78 -6.97
C ALA A 192 27.61 -4.11 -7.63
N ARG A 193 27.44 -4.23 -8.96
CA ARG A 193 27.85 -5.42 -9.73
C ARG A 193 29.36 -5.67 -9.70
N LEU A 194 30.16 -4.60 -9.70
CA LEU A 194 31.63 -4.68 -9.66
C LEU A 194 32.18 -4.78 -8.23
N GLY A 195 31.33 -4.83 -7.20
CA GLY A 195 31.75 -4.88 -5.79
C GLY A 195 32.49 -3.62 -5.31
N LYS A 196 32.34 -2.50 -6.03
CA LYS A 196 33.00 -1.23 -5.72
C LYS A 196 32.13 -0.41 -4.77
N TYR A 197 32.07 -0.84 -3.53
CA TYR A 197 31.39 -0.10 -2.46
C TYR A 197 32.39 0.86 -1.82
N ASP A 198 31.97 2.10 -1.58
CA ASP A 198 32.69 2.98 -0.67
C ASP A 198 32.69 2.34 0.73
N ALA A 199 33.75 2.57 1.51
CA ALA A 199 33.81 2.07 2.88
C ALA A 199 32.58 2.57 3.65
N ALA A 200 31.83 1.63 4.24
CA ALA A 200 30.62 1.98 4.97
C ALA A 200 30.98 2.99 6.07
N ASN A 201 30.34 4.16 6.02
CA ASN A 201 30.55 5.21 7.02
C ASN A 201 29.74 4.84 8.28
N ILE A 202 30.21 3.81 8.98
CA ILE A 202 29.63 3.33 10.24
C ILE A 202 30.20 4.23 11.33
N VAL A 203 29.39 5.15 11.83
CA VAL A 203 29.66 5.98 13.02
C VAL A 203 28.71 5.59 14.13
#